data_AF-X0UCB3-F1
#
_entry.id   AF-X0UCB3-F1
#
_cell.length_a   1.000
_cell.length_b   1.000
_cell.length_c   1.000
_cell.angle_alpha   90.00
_cell.angle_beta   90.00
_cell.angle_gamma   90.00
#
_symmetry.space_group_name_H-M   'P 1'
#
loop_
_entity.id
_entity.type
_entity.pdbx_description
1 polymer ?
#
loop_
_entity_poly.entity_id
_entity_poly.type
_entity_poly.pdbx_seq_one_letter_code
_entity_poly.pdbx_strand_id
1 'polypeptide(L)'
;MNKEYIKKLAENPNLIPGIYNYCDRWYQHFIYVKLIRAVQGQFEETPQGLDEFPKDSDGSAKVALIAIDRSIAAWGQMREHFPQRRDDILDVLVHLDRLRRKTEAVFPEARTFVRPGFDFPDKHR
;
A
#
# COMPACT_ATOMS: atom_id res chain seq x y z
N MET A 1 24.26 12.40 3.46
CA MET A 1 23.48 11.65 4.46
C MET A 1 24.42 11.17 5.55
N ASN A 2 24.21 11.54 6.82
CA ASN A 2 25.17 11.29 7.91
C ASN A 2 25.14 9.81 8.35
N LYS A 3 26.26 9.11 8.25
CA LYS A 3 26.40 7.67 8.58
C LYS A 3 26.09 7.35 10.04
N GLU A 4 26.46 8.23 10.98
CA GLU A 4 26.18 7.99 12.40
C GLU A 4 24.69 8.05 12.72
N TYR A 5 23.96 8.91 12.03
CA TYR A 5 22.54 9.09 12.22
C TYR A 5 21.73 7.87 11.73
N ILE A 6 22.12 7.31 10.58
CA ILE A 6 21.55 6.05 10.07
C ILE A 6 21.83 4.90 11.02
N LYS A 7 23.00 4.89 11.66
CA LYS A 7 23.37 3.88 12.67
C LYS A 7 22.47 3.96 13.91
N LYS A 8 22.21 5.15 14.45
CA LYS A 8 21.28 5.34 15.58
C LYS A 8 19.84 4.95 15.24
N LEU A 9 19.37 5.24 14.03
CA LEU A 9 18.04 4.82 13.56
C LEU A 9 17.96 3.29 13.39
N ALA A 10 19.05 2.67 12.92
CA ALA A 10 19.20 1.22 12.82
C ALA A 10 19.36 0.51 14.18
N GLU A 11 19.59 1.24 15.26
CA GLU A 11 19.68 0.70 16.61
C GLU A 11 18.38 0.89 17.39
N ASN A 12 17.38 1.59 16.83
CA ASN A 12 16.10 1.77 17.48
C ASN A 12 15.29 0.45 17.38
N PRO A 13 15.01 -0.23 18.51
CA PRO A 13 14.32 -1.52 18.50
C PRO A 13 12.87 -1.44 17.96
N ASN A 14 12.30 -0.23 17.85
CA ASN A 14 10.98 0.00 17.26
C ASN A 14 11.04 0.26 15.74
N LEU A 15 12.23 0.51 15.17
CA LEU A 15 12.43 0.68 13.73
C LEU A 15 13.23 -0.51 13.21
N ILE A 16 12.64 -1.32 12.33
CA ILE A 16 13.42 -2.35 11.66
C ILE A 16 14.44 -1.66 10.74
N PRO A 17 15.74 -1.85 10.97
CA PRO A 17 16.79 -1.11 10.27
C PRO A 17 16.73 -1.34 8.76
N GLY A 18 16.65 -0.25 7.98
CA GLY A 18 16.63 -0.33 6.52
C GLY A 18 15.28 -0.69 5.90
N ILE A 19 14.25 -1.05 6.69
CA ILE A 19 12.91 -1.35 6.14
C ILE A 19 12.27 -0.14 5.49
N TYR A 20 12.42 1.07 6.03
CA TYR A 20 11.79 2.28 5.46
C TYR A 20 12.27 2.57 4.03
N ASN A 21 13.60 2.47 3.79
CA ASN A 21 14.16 2.66 2.45
C ASN A 21 13.84 1.51 1.48
N TYR A 22 13.63 0.29 1.97
CA TYR A 22 13.30 -0.87 1.13
C TYR A 22 11.80 -1.02 0.86
N CYS A 23 10.95 -0.78 1.86
CA CYS A 23 9.50 -0.84 1.71
C CYS A 23 9.00 0.24 0.76
N ASP A 24 9.39 1.50 0.95
CA ASP A 24 8.81 2.60 0.17
C ASP A 24 9.24 2.58 -1.30
N ARG A 25 10.52 2.26 -1.57
CA ARG A 25 11.01 2.09 -2.95
C ARG A 25 10.34 0.94 -3.67
N TRP A 26 9.92 -0.09 -2.96
CA TRP A 26 9.27 -1.25 -3.55
C TRP A 26 7.76 -1.01 -3.70
N TYR A 27 7.14 -0.36 -2.70
CA TYR A 27 5.71 -0.06 -2.72
C TYR A 27 5.32 0.91 -3.83
N GLN A 28 6.16 1.88 -4.24
CA GLN A 28 5.81 2.75 -5.37
C GLN A 28 5.54 1.95 -6.66
N HIS A 29 6.37 0.94 -6.96
CA HIS A 29 6.22 0.10 -8.15
C HIS A 29 5.10 -0.92 -7.95
N PHE A 30 5.02 -1.50 -6.76
CA PHE A 30 3.98 -2.48 -6.42
C PHE A 30 2.57 -1.89 -6.48
N ILE A 31 2.36 -0.70 -5.91
CA ILE A 31 1.08 0.03 -5.97
C ILE A 31 0.71 0.29 -7.43
N TYR A 32 1.66 0.80 -8.23
CA TYR A 32 1.43 1.07 -9.65
C TYR A 32 0.94 -0.18 -10.41
N VAL A 33 1.68 -1.30 -10.33
CA VAL A 33 1.31 -2.50 -11.08
C VAL A 33 -0.02 -3.10 -10.62
N LYS A 34 -0.38 -2.96 -9.34
CA LYS A 34 -1.66 -3.44 -8.81
C LYS A 34 -2.83 -2.56 -9.23
N LEU A 35 -2.65 -1.24 -9.28
CA LEU A 35 -3.68 -0.34 -9.79
C LEU A 35 -3.89 -0.51 -11.30
N ILE A 36 -2.81 -0.70 -12.08
CA ILE A 36 -2.95 -0.98 -13.52
C ILE A 36 -3.74 -2.28 -13.74
N ARG A 37 -3.43 -3.35 -13.00
CA ARG A 37 -4.20 -4.59 -13.07
C ARG A 37 -5.66 -4.42 -12.68
N ALA A 38 -5.95 -3.68 -11.60
CA ALA A 38 -7.32 -3.40 -11.19
C ALA A 38 -8.10 -2.67 -12.29
N VAL A 39 -7.49 -1.65 -12.90
CA VAL A 39 -8.10 -0.88 -13.99
C VAL A 39 -8.29 -1.73 -15.24
N GLN A 40 -7.29 -2.50 -15.65
CA GLN A 40 -7.39 -3.39 -16.82
C GLN A 40 -8.48 -4.45 -16.62
N GLY A 41 -8.51 -5.11 -15.46
CA GLY A 41 -9.54 -6.08 -15.12
C GLY A 41 -10.94 -5.51 -15.25
N GLN A 42 -11.16 -4.25 -14.83
CA GLN A 42 -12.45 -3.59 -14.97
C GLN A 42 -12.93 -3.44 -16.43
N PHE A 43 -12.01 -3.37 -17.41
CA PHE A 43 -12.35 -3.26 -18.83
C PHE A 43 -12.37 -4.61 -19.56
N GLU A 44 -11.63 -5.60 -19.07
CA GLU A 44 -11.53 -6.94 -19.66
C GLU A 44 -12.66 -7.88 -19.20
N GLU A 45 -13.36 -7.55 -18.11
CA GLU A 45 -14.57 -8.24 -17.65
C GLU A 45 -15.69 -8.14 -18.71
N THR A 46 -15.89 -9.19 -19.50
CA THR A 46 -16.98 -9.28 -20.48
C THR A 46 -18.28 -9.76 -19.81
N PRO A 47 -19.48 -9.24 -20.19
CA PRO A 47 -20.76 -9.61 -19.55
C PRO A 47 -21.18 -11.07 -19.78
N GLN A 48 -20.46 -11.81 -20.62
CA GLN A 48 -20.85 -13.11 -21.14
C GLN A 48 -20.04 -14.21 -20.44
N GLY A 49 -20.46 -14.50 -19.21
CA GLY A 49 -20.52 -15.84 -18.63
C GLY A 49 -19.20 -16.61 -18.52
N LEU A 50 -18.66 -16.65 -17.30
CA LEU A 50 -18.33 -17.87 -16.51
C LEU A 50 -17.45 -17.52 -15.29
N ASP A 51 -17.72 -16.44 -14.56
CA ASP A 51 -16.95 -16.17 -13.34
C ASP A 51 -17.60 -16.83 -12.13
N GLU A 52 -17.24 -18.09 -11.92
CA GLU A 52 -17.33 -18.77 -10.63
C GLU A 52 -16.44 -18.08 -9.56
N PHE A 53 -15.65 -17.08 -9.96
CA PHE A 53 -14.68 -16.37 -9.15
C PHE A 53 -15.08 -14.91 -8.88
N PRO A 54 -14.75 -14.36 -7.70
CA PRO A 54 -14.94 -12.94 -7.40
C PRO A 54 -14.18 -12.03 -8.37
N LYS A 55 -14.72 -10.83 -8.58
CA LYS A 55 -14.16 -9.76 -9.42
C LYS A 55 -12.67 -9.50 -9.13
N ASP A 56 -11.78 -9.88 -10.06
CA ASP A 56 -10.31 -9.77 -9.86
C ASP A 56 -9.85 -8.31 -9.70
N SER A 57 -10.57 -7.37 -10.31
CA SER A 57 -10.27 -5.93 -10.22
C SER A 57 -10.36 -5.38 -8.79
N ASP A 58 -11.40 -5.74 -8.02
CA ASP A 58 -11.53 -5.35 -6.61
C ASP A 58 -10.46 -6.00 -5.72
N GLY A 59 -10.06 -7.24 -6.01
CA GLY A 59 -8.98 -7.92 -5.31
C GLY A 59 -7.63 -7.25 -5.52
N SER A 60 -7.31 -6.87 -6.76
CA SER A 60 -6.12 -6.11 -7.11
C SER A 60 -6.12 -4.72 -6.46
N ALA A 61 -7.26 -4.02 -6.47
CA ALA A 61 -7.44 -2.74 -5.79
C ALA A 61 -7.26 -2.86 -4.27
N LYS A 62 -7.79 -3.92 -3.63
CA LYS A 62 -7.59 -4.19 -2.20
C LYS A 62 -6.11 -4.27 -1.82
N VAL A 63 -5.35 -5.01 -2.62
CA VAL A 63 -3.91 -5.20 -2.38
C VAL A 63 -3.15 -3.89 -2.53
N ALA A 64 -3.51 -3.07 -3.52
CA ALA A 64 -2.95 -1.73 -3.67
C ALA A 64 -3.28 -0.83 -2.47
N LEU A 65 -4.53 -0.84 -1.99
CA LEU A 65 -4.96 -0.07 -0.83
C LEU A 65 -4.20 -0.45 0.45
N ILE A 66 -3.98 -1.75 0.69
CA ILE A 66 -3.16 -2.22 1.83
C ILE A 66 -1.72 -1.70 1.73
N ALA A 67 -1.13 -1.70 0.54
CA ALA A 67 0.21 -1.16 0.32
C ALA A 67 0.26 0.37 0.54
N ILE A 68 -0.76 1.10 0.09
CA ILE A 68 -0.89 2.54 0.31
C ILE A 68 -1.00 2.85 1.81
N ASP A 69 -1.86 2.14 2.56
CA ASP A 69 -2.01 2.37 4.00
C ASP A 69 -0.70 2.10 4.77
N ARG A 70 0.02 1.04 4.41
CA ARG A 70 1.35 0.75 4.98
C ARG A 70 2.36 1.84 4.64
N SER A 71 2.32 2.37 3.42
CA SER A 71 3.19 3.47 2.99
C SER A 71 2.86 4.74 3.78
N ILE A 72 1.58 5.09 3.95
CA ILE A 72 1.14 6.24 4.76
C ILE A 72 1.63 6.10 6.21
N ALA A 73 1.51 4.92 6.80
CA ALA A 73 1.99 4.66 8.16
C ALA A 73 3.52 4.82 8.28
N ALA A 74 4.28 4.29 7.32
CA ALA A 74 5.74 4.38 7.29
C ALA A 74 6.21 5.84 7.14
N TRP A 75 5.68 6.57 6.15
CA TRP A 75 5.98 7.99 5.95
C TRP A 75 5.52 8.85 7.13
N GLY A 76 4.41 8.48 7.79
CA GLY A 76 3.93 9.11 9.01
C GLY A 76 4.97 9.05 10.13
N GLN A 77 5.56 7.88 10.37
CA GLN A 77 6.66 7.74 11.34
C GLN A 77 7.93 8.49 10.92
N MET A 78 8.28 8.46 9.63
CA MET A 78 9.42 9.23 9.14
C MET A 78 9.24 10.73 9.40
N ARG A 79 8.02 11.27 9.25
CA ARG A 79 7.77 12.68 9.53
C ARG A 79 8.08 13.09 10.97
N GLU A 80 7.87 12.19 11.93
CA GLU A 80 8.17 12.44 13.35
C GLU A 80 9.69 12.42 13.63
N HIS A 81 10.43 11.55 12.94
CA HIS A 81 11.87 11.37 13.13
C HIS A 81 12.76 12.29 12.28
N PHE A 82 12.20 12.94 11.25
CA PHE A 82 12.96 13.80 10.32
C PHE A 82 12.36 15.21 10.22
N PRO A 83 12.42 16.03 11.30
CA PRO A 83 11.78 17.34 11.33
C PRO A 83 12.31 18.32 10.26
N GLN A 84 13.55 18.13 9.78
CA GLN A 84 14.12 18.97 8.72
C GLN A 84 13.53 18.71 7.32
N ARG A 85 12.85 17.57 7.13
CA ARG A 85 12.20 17.18 5.87
C ARG A 85 10.68 17.07 6.03
N ARG A 86 10.13 17.69 7.07
CA ARG A 86 8.74 17.52 7.48
C ARG A 86 7.76 17.88 6.37
N ASP A 87 8.04 18.94 5.63
CA ASP A 87 7.18 19.45 4.55
C ASP A 87 7.27 18.56 3.31
N ASP A 88 8.48 18.17 2.89
CA ASP A 88 8.69 17.20 1.79
C ASP A 88 7.93 15.87 2.06
N ILE A 89 7.98 15.37 3.30
CA ILE A 89 7.28 14.15 3.69
C ILE A 89 5.77 14.37 3.71
N LEU A 90 5.32 15.57 4.09
CA LEU A 90 3.89 15.92 4.07
C LEU A 90 3.34 15.87 2.64
N ASP A 91 4.09 16.34 1.65
CA ASP A 91 3.68 16.28 0.25
C ASP A 91 3.48 14.82 -0.21
N VAL A 92 4.41 13.93 0.15
CA VAL A 92 4.26 12.49 -0.14
C VAL A 92 3.01 11.91 0.52
N LEU A 93 2.76 12.22 1.79
CA LEU A 93 1.58 11.77 2.51
C LEU A 93 0.28 12.27 1.86
N VAL A 94 0.24 13.52 1.41
CA VAL A 94 -0.89 14.09 0.67
C VAL A 94 -1.12 13.35 -0.64
N HIS A 95 -0.06 13.03 -1.39
CA HIS A 95 -0.17 12.26 -2.62
C HIS A 95 -0.70 10.85 -2.39
N LEU A 96 -0.21 10.15 -1.37
CA LEU A 96 -0.68 8.80 -1.00
C LEU A 96 -2.15 8.81 -0.56
N ASP A 97 -2.57 9.77 0.26
CA ASP A 97 -3.97 9.89 0.68
C ASP A 97 -4.90 10.21 -0.50
N ARG A 98 -4.48 11.10 -1.40
CA ARG A 98 -5.24 11.37 -2.64
C ARG A 98 -5.38 10.12 -3.50
N LEU A 99 -4.30 9.34 -3.64
CA LEU A 99 -4.33 8.09 -4.40
C LEU A 99 -5.28 7.08 -3.76
N ARG A 100 -5.19 6.89 -2.44
CA ARG A 100 -6.09 6.02 -1.67
C ARG A 100 -7.56 6.35 -1.91
N ARG A 101 -7.95 7.61 -1.71
CA ARG A 101 -9.33 8.07 -1.87
C ARG A 101 -9.84 7.88 -3.30
N LYS A 102 -9.00 8.13 -4.30
CA LYS A 102 -9.35 7.87 -5.70
C LYS A 102 -9.55 6.40 -5.97
N THR A 103 -8.67 5.53 -5.46
CA THR A 103 -8.81 4.08 -5.60
C THR A 103 -10.10 3.59 -4.94
N GLU A 104 -10.43 4.07 -3.73
CA GLU A 104 -11.69 3.73 -3.04
C GLU A 104 -12.93 4.23 -3.79
N ALA A 105 -12.85 5.40 -4.43
CA ALA A 105 -13.95 5.92 -5.23
C ALA A 105 -14.19 5.14 -6.54
N VAL A 106 -13.12 4.63 -7.17
CA VAL A 106 -13.21 3.82 -8.39
C VAL A 106 -13.59 2.37 -8.10
N PHE A 107 -13.09 1.81 -7.01
CA PHE A 107 -13.31 0.41 -6.60
C PHE A 107 -13.97 0.36 -5.20
N PRO A 108 -15.28 0.63 -5.09
CA PRO A 108 -15.97 0.75 -3.81
C PRO A 108 -15.96 -0.56 -2.99
N GLU A 109 -15.96 -1.72 -3.65
CA GLU A 109 -15.96 -3.03 -3.01
C GLU A 109 -14.54 -3.57 -2.73
N ALA A 110 -13.50 -2.81 -3.07
CA ALA A 110 -12.12 -3.26 -2.84
C ALA A 110 -11.82 -3.48 -1.35
N ARG A 111 -12.37 -2.69 -0.45
CA ARG A 111 -12.11 -2.85 1.00
C ARG A 111 -12.76 -4.12 1.55
N THR A 112 -13.96 -4.43 1.08
CA THR A 112 -14.79 -5.58 1.50
C THR A 112 -14.38 -6.89 0.83
N PHE A 113 -13.69 -6.84 -0.32
CA PHE A 113 -13.19 -8.03 -1.02
C PHE A 113 -12.41 -8.98 -0.10
N VAL A 114 -12.78 -10.26 -0.01
CA VAL A 114 -12.06 -11.23 0.82
C VAL A 114 -11.00 -11.92 -0.03
N ARG A 115 -9.72 -11.77 0.32
CA ARG A 115 -8.62 -12.47 -0.37
C ARG A 115 -8.50 -13.91 0.15
N PRO A 116 -8.81 -14.94 -0.66
CA PRO A 116 -8.75 -16.31 -0.20
C PRO A 116 -7.33 -16.68 0.26
N GLY A 117 -7.23 -17.32 1.42
CA GLY A 117 -5.93 -17.69 2.02
C GLY A 117 -5.17 -16.55 2.71
N PHE A 118 -5.69 -15.32 2.74
CA PHE A 118 -5.06 -14.19 3.43
C PHE A 118 -5.94 -13.52 4.50
N ASP A 119 -7.23 -13.33 4.22
CA ASP A 119 -8.13 -12.53 5.08
C ASP A 119 -9.00 -13.38 6.02
N PHE A 120 -8.94 -14.72 5.90
CA PHE A 120 -9.64 -15.62 6.84
C PHE A 120 -8.84 -15.77 8.15
N PRO A 121 -9.49 -15.87 9.32
CA PRO A 121 -8.81 -16.25 10.55
C PRO A 121 -8.19 -17.65 10.39
N ASP A 122 -6.96 -17.83 10.87
CA ASP A 122 -6.25 -19.11 10.86
C ASP A 122 -7.13 -20.21 11.47
N LYS A 123 -7.53 -21.20 10.68
CA LYS A 123 -8.29 -22.37 11.16
C LYS A 123 -7.45 -23.33 12.03
N HIS A 124 -6.20 -22.98 12.35
CA HIS A 124 -5.21 -23.87 12.98
C HIS A 124 -4.39 -23.20 14.11
N ARG A 125 -4.92 -22.18 14.78
CA ARG A 125 -4.35 -21.69 16.04
C ARG A 125 -5.30 -21.91 17.21
#